data_AF-A0A7S4J1F7-F1
#
_entry.id   AF-A0A7S4J1F7-F1
#
_cell.length_a   1.000
_cell.length_b   1.000
_cell.length_c   1.000
_cell.angle_alpha   90.00
_cell.angle_beta   90.00
_cell.angle_gamma   90.00
#
_symmetry.space_group_name_H-M   'P 1'
#
loop_
_entity.id
_entity.type
_entity.pdbx_description
1 polymer ?
#
loop_
_entity_poly.entity_id
_entity_poly.type
_entity_poly.pdbx_seq_one_letter_code
_entity_poly.pdbx_strand_id
1 'polypeptide(L)'
;YPVANNLIIATLKTSAADLMSQMAIERKPLSEVDWQRNFVFCVFGCVYLGAFQYWYQVNIFKRLFPSVDRFTNQSWAAKLQDVPGLAALGGQIVLDVGMLSFAYLPTFYV
;
A
#
# COMPACT_ATOMS: atom_id res chain seq x y z
N TYR A 1 6.92 -10.11 14.41
CA TYR A 1 7.47 -10.11 13.03
C TYR A 1 6.66 -9.16 12.14
N PRO A 2 7.00 -7.86 12.07
CA PRO A 2 6.21 -6.86 11.36
C PRO A 2 6.17 -7.07 9.83
N VAL A 3 7.25 -7.58 9.24
CA VAL A 3 7.34 -7.88 7.80
C VAL A 3 6.39 -9.01 7.42
N ALA A 4 6.42 -10.13 8.16
CA ALA A 4 5.55 -11.28 7.89
C ALA A 4 4.06 -10.93 8.02
N ASN A 5 3.68 -10.14 9.03
CA ASN A 5 2.30 -9.71 9.20
C ASN A 5 1.81 -8.82 8.05
N ASN A 6 2.63 -7.86 7.62
CA ASN A 6 2.32 -7.01 6.45
C ASN A 6 2.19 -7.82 5.17
N LEU A 7 3.09 -8.78 4.94
CA LEU A 7 3.05 -9.67 3.80
C LEU A 7 1.77 -10.49 3.74
N ILE A 8 1.38 -11.10 4.87
CA ILE A 8 0.16 -11.91 4.95
C ILE A 8 -1.08 -11.05 4.70
N ILE A 9 -1.19 -9.90 5.38
CA ILE A 9 -2.35 -9.01 5.23
C ILE A 9 -2.45 -8.46 3.80
N ALA A 10 -1.32 -8.03 3.22
CA ALA A 10 -1.30 -7.51 1.86
C ALA A 10 -1.74 -8.58 0.85
N THR A 11 -1.18 -9.78 0.95
CA THR A 11 -1.48 -10.93 0.08
C THR A 11 -2.94 -11.35 0.17
N LEU A 12 -3.47 -11.49 1.39
CA LEU A 12 -4.87 -11.86 1.63
C LEU A 12 -5.82 -10.80 1.10
N LYS A 13 -5.52 -9.51 1.34
CA LYS A 13 -6.32 -8.39 0.85
C LYS A 13 -6.42 -8.41 -0.68
N THR A 14 -5.30 -8.54 -1.39
CA THR A 14 -5.30 -8.52 -2.86
C THR A 14 -5.99 -9.74 -3.45
N SER A 15 -5.78 -10.93 -2.86
CA SER A 15 -6.50 -12.15 -3.24
C SER A 15 -8.01 -11.99 -3.03
N ALA A 16 -8.43 -11.46 -1.87
CA ALA A 16 -9.82 -11.19 -1.58
C ALA A 16 -10.43 -10.12 -2.52
N ALA A 17 -9.67 -9.08 -2.88
CA ALA A 17 -10.14 -8.04 -3.79
C ALA A 17 -10.39 -8.59 -5.21
N ASP A 18 -9.51 -9.46 -5.72
CA ASP A 18 -9.71 -10.10 -7.02
C ASP A 18 -10.89 -11.08 -7.00
N LEU A 19 -11.00 -11.90 -5.96
CA LEU A 19 -12.16 -12.79 -5.76
C LEU A 19 -13.47 -12.00 -5.66
N MET A 20 -13.49 -10.88 -4.93
CA MET A 20 -14.66 -10.00 -4.89
C MET A 20 -14.96 -9.39 -6.26
N SER A 21 -13.96 -9.00 -7.05
CA SER A 21 -14.20 -8.50 -8.40
C SER A 21 -14.85 -9.58 -9.28
N GLN A 22 -14.31 -10.80 -9.27
CA GLN A 22 -14.82 -11.91 -10.08
C GLN A 22 -16.23 -12.35 -9.65
N MET A 23 -16.51 -12.36 -8.35
CA MET A 23 -17.81 -12.82 -7.83
C MET A 23 -18.88 -11.72 -7.77
N ALA A 24 -18.53 -10.49 -7.39
CA ALA A 24 -19.50 -9.41 -7.17
C ALA A 24 -19.71 -8.53 -8.41
N ILE A 25 -18.67 -8.28 -9.20
CA ILE A 25 -18.75 -7.43 -10.41
C ILE A 25 -19.02 -8.31 -11.63
N GLU A 26 -18.21 -9.35 -11.83
CA GLU A 26 -18.35 -10.26 -12.99
C GLU A 26 -19.42 -11.34 -12.78
N ARG A 27 -19.96 -11.48 -11.55
CA ARG A 27 -21.02 -12.45 -11.17
C ARG A 27 -20.69 -13.90 -11.51
N LYS A 28 -19.41 -14.25 -11.54
CA LYS A 28 -18.99 -15.63 -11.82
C LYS A 28 -19.30 -16.53 -10.61
N PRO A 29 -19.87 -17.73 -10.82
CA PRO A 29 -19.98 -18.72 -9.75
C PRO A 29 -18.58 -19.18 -9.31
N LEU A 30 -18.45 -19.65 -8.06
CA LEU A 30 -17.18 -20.12 -7.49
C LEU A 30 -16.47 -21.20 -8.34
N SER A 31 -17.22 -21.94 -9.16
CA SER A 31 -16.71 -22.95 -10.08
C SER A 31 -16.02 -22.39 -11.32
N GLU A 32 -16.30 -21.14 -11.69
CA GLU A 32 -15.74 -20.45 -12.87
C GLU A 32 -14.71 -19.37 -12.50
N VAL A 33 -14.30 -19.35 -11.22
CA VAL A 33 -13.25 -18.43 -10.75
C VAL A 33 -11.94 -18.75 -11.45
N ASP A 34 -11.31 -17.71 -12.00
CA ASP A 34 -9.99 -17.79 -12.60
C ASP A 34 -8.94 -17.75 -11.47
N TRP A 35 -8.51 -18.95 -11.07
CA TRP A 35 -7.49 -19.13 -10.04
C TRP A 35 -6.09 -18.74 -10.50
N GLN A 36 -5.81 -18.76 -11.81
CA GLN A 36 -4.54 -18.26 -12.35
C GLN A 36 -4.45 -16.75 -12.14
N ARG A 37 -5.52 -16.02 -12.42
CA ARG A 37 -5.63 -14.58 -12.15
C ARG A 37 -5.48 -14.29 -10.65
N ASN A 38 -6.20 -15.02 -9.79
CA ASN A 38 -6.09 -14.82 -8.35
C ASN A 38 -4.66 -15.09 -7.82
N PHE A 39 -3.95 -16.06 -8.39
CA PHE A 39 -2.56 -16.32 -8.04
C PHE A 39 -1.62 -15.17 -8.43
N VAL A 40 -1.82 -14.56 -9.60
CA VAL A 40 -1.06 -13.36 -10.01
C VAL A 40 -1.30 -12.21 -9.04
N PHE A 41 -2.57 -11.98 -8.64
CA PHE A 41 -2.91 -10.97 -7.62
C PHE A 41 -2.31 -11.28 -6.24
N CYS A 42 -2.23 -12.56 -5.88
CA CYS A 42 -1.58 -13.03 -4.66
C CYS A 42 -0.08 -12.74 -4.68
N VAL A 43 0.62 -13.12 -5.76
CA VAL A 43 2.06 -12.86 -5.94
C VAL A 43 2.34 -11.36 -6.00
N PHE A 44 1.50 -10.60 -6.69
CA PHE A 44 1.60 -9.14 -6.74
C PHE A 44 1.41 -8.51 -5.35
N GLY A 45 0.40 -8.93 -4.59
CA GLY A 45 0.18 -8.52 -3.20
C GLY A 45 1.35 -8.83 -2.28
N CYS A 46 1.94 -10.01 -2.44
CA CYS A 46 3.06 -10.49 -1.66
C CYS A 46 4.35 -9.71 -1.97
N VAL A 47 4.73 -9.64 -3.24
CA VAL A 47 6.01 -9.09 -3.69
C VAL A 47 5.97 -7.56 -3.77
N TYR A 48 4.93 -7.00 -4.39
CA TYR A 48 4.85 -5.56 -4.61
C TYR A 48 4.33 -4.82 -3.37
N LEU A 49 3.14 -5.18 -2.86
CA LEU A 49 2.57 -4.51 -1.69
C LEU A 49 3.23 -4.97 -0.36
N GLY A 50 3.58 -6.24 -0.24
CA GLY A 50 4.15 -6.78 0.99
C GLY A 50 5.63 -6.44 1.16
N ALA A 51 6.45 -6.72 0.14
CA ALA A 51 7.90 -6.54 0.22
C ALA A 51 8.35 -5.16 -0.27
N PHE A 52 7.97 -4.75 -1.49
CA PHE A 52 8.46 -3.50 -2.07
C PHE A 52 7.88 -2.25 -1.38
N GLN A 53 6.58 -2.19 -1.13
CA GLN A 53 5.97 -1.06 -0.41
C GLN A 53 6.53 -0.92 1.01
N TYR A 54 6.69 -2.03 1.73
CA TYR A 54 7.30 -2.00 3.07
C TYR A 54 8.76 -1.52 2.99
N TRP A 55 9.55 -2.04 2.05
CA TRP A 55 10.93 -1.61 1.88
C TRP A 55 11.02 -0.12 1.53
N TYR A 56 10.17 0.36 0.64
CA TYR A 56 10.11 1.76 0.22
C TYR A 56 9.67 2.69 1.38
N GLN A 57 8.54 2.40 2.02
CA GLN A 57 8.03 3.23 3.12
C GLN A 57 8.90 3.16 4.38
N VAL A 58 9.59 2.06 4.64
CA VAL A 58 10.42 1.92 5.85
C VAL A 58 11.86 2.41 5.63
N ASN A 59 12.47 2.17 4.47
CA ASN A 59 13.88 2.54 4.25
C ASN A 59 14.04 3.88 3.52
N ILE A 60 13.21 4.16 2.51
CA ILE A 60 13.34 5.38 1.70
C ILE A 60 12.66 6.54 2.42
N PHE A 61 11.42 6.37 2.89
CA PHE A 61 10.66 7.43 3.56
C PHE A 61 11.28 7.87 4.89
N LYS A 62 11.83 6.93 5.69
CA LYS A 62 12.57 7.29 6.91
C LYS A 62 13.83 8.11 6.63
N ARG A 63 14.49 7.89 5.48
CA ARG A 63 15.66 8.67 5.06
C ARG A 63 15.27 10.04 4.50
N LEU A 64 14.14 10.13 3.80
CA LEU A 64 13.64 11.40 3.24
C LEU A 64 13.02 12.30 4.31
N PHE A 65 12.41 11.73 5.34
CA PHE A 65 11.69 12.47 6.38
C PHE A 65 12.12 12.03 7.80
N PRO A 66 13.35 12.36 8.23
CA PRO A 66 13.88 11.94 9.53
C PRO A 66 13.13 12.56 10.73
N SER A 67 12.38 13.65 10.53
CA SER A 67 11.56 14.30 11.56
C SER A 67 10.22 13.60 11.83
N VAL A 68 9.88 12.54 11.09
CA VAL A 68 8.59 11.84 11.21
C VAL A 68 8.42 11.18 12.57
N ASP A 69 9.46 10.57 13.12
CA ASP A 69 9.39 9.94 14.44
C ASP A 69 9.13 10.97 15.55
N ARG A 70 9.63 12.20 15.38
CA ARG A 70 9.31 13.32 16.29
C ARG A 70 7.88 13.80 16.11
N PHE A 71 7.40 13.90 14.87
CA PHE A 71 6.04 14.35 14.58
C PHE A 71 4.98 13.32 15.01
N THR A 72 5.23 12.03 14.83
CA THR A 72 4.27 10.96 15.17
C THR A 72 4.06 10.84 16.67
N ASN A 73 5.10 11.08 17.48
CA ASN A 73 5.06 11.03 18.95
C ASN A 73 4.49 12.28 19.63
N GLN A 74 4.20 13.36 18.90
CA GLN A 74 3.59 14.57 19.47
C GLN A 74 2.09 14.40 19.75
N SER A 75 1.55 15.20 20.68
CA SER A 75 0.11 15.31 20.90
C SER A 75 -0.57 15.99 19.71
N TRP A 76 -1.86 15.72 19.47
CA TRP A 76 -2.61 16.28 18.33
C TRP A 76 -2.55 17.81 18.26
N ALA A 77 -2.60 18.50 19.39
CA ALA A 77 -2.47 19.96 19.45
C ALA A 77 -1.08 20.44 19.00
N ALA A 78 -0.02 19.72 19.37
CA ALA A 78 1.34 20.03 18.96
C ALA A 78 1.58 19.72 17.47
N LYS A 79 0.98 18.64 16.94
CA LYS A 79 1.05 18.30 15.51
C LYS A 79 0.49 19.39 14.60
N LEU A 80 -0.57 20.07 15.02
CA LEU A 80 -1.17 21.16 14.23
C LEU A 80 -0.29 22.42 14.19
N GLN A 81 0.62 22.57 15.15
CA GLN A 81 1.56 23.69 15.22
C GLN A 81 2.93 23.35 14.60
N ASP A 82 3.23 22.07 14.38
CA ASP A 82 4.47 21.59 13.77
C ASP A 82 4.40 21.67 12.24
N VAL A 83 4.58 22.89 11.71
CA VAL A 83 4.60 23.19 10.27
C VAL A 83 5.61 22.33 9.50
N PRO A 84 6.86 22.11 9.98
CA PRO A 84 7.80 21.18 9.34
C PRO A 84 7.28 19.75 9.27
N GLY A 85 6.63 19.26 10.33
CA GLY A 85 6.05 17.92 10.37
C GLY A 85 4.84 17.76 9.44
N LEU A 86 3.98 18.78 9.35
CA LEU A 86 2.87 18.81 8.39
C LEU A 86 3.35 18.88 6.94
N ALA A 87 4.40 19.65 6.65
CA ALA A 87 5.01 19.70 5.32
C ALA A 87 5.62 18.36 4.92
N ALA A 88 6.30 17.69 5.85
CA ALA A 88 6.81 16.32 5.64
C ALA A 88 5.66 15.34 5.37
N LEU A 89 4.57 15.41 6.14
CA LEU A 89 3.39 14.57 5.95
C LEU A 89 2.69 14.84 4.60
N GLY A 90 2.61 16.09 4.18
CA GLY A 90 2.15 16.44 2.83
C GLY A 90 3.05 15.85 1.74
N GLY A 91 4.37 15.94 1.91
CA GLY A 91 5.35 15.33 1.00
C GLY A 91 5.21 13.80 0.90
N GLN A 92 4.93 13.14 2.02
CA GLN A 92 4.62 11.70 2.06
C GLN A 92 3.39 11.37 1.23
N ILE A 93 2.30 12.14 1.40
CA ILE A 93 1.07 11.96 0.62
C ILE A 93 1.33 12.17 -0.87
N VAL A 94 2.05 13.23 -1.24
CA VAL A 94 2.36 13.52 -2.65
C VAL A 94 3.20 12.40 -3.28
N LEU A 95 4.19 11.88 -2.57
CA LEU A 95 5.02 10.77 -3.06
C LEU A 95 4.21 9.48 -3.20
N ASP A 96 3.36 9.14 -2.22
CA ASP A 96 2.53 7.93 -2.29
C ASP A 96 1.46 8.05 -3.39
N VAL A 97 0.78 9.19 -3.50
CA VAL A 97 -0.21 9.45 -4.56
C VAL A 97 0.46 9.52 -5.92
N GLY A 98 1.67 10.09 -6.01
CA GLY A 98 2.47 10.13 -7.23
C GLY A 98 2.86 8.71 -7.67
N MET A 99 3.39 7.89 -6.77
CA MET A 99 3.72 6.49 -7.07
C MET A 99 2.47 5.71 -7.52
N LEU A 100 1.33 5.92 -6.85
CA LEU A 100 0.06 5.29 -7.24
C LEU A 100 -0.40 5.75 -8.62
N SER A 101 -0.32 7.05 -8.92
CA SER A 101 -0.86 7.61 -10.14
C SER A 101 0.02 7.35 -11.36
N PHE A 102 1.35 7.40 -11.19
CA PHE A 102 2.31 7.33 -12.30
C PHE A 102 2.93 5.95 -12.49
N ALA A 103 2.97 5.10 -11.46
CA ALA A 103 3.48 3.74 -11.59
C ALA A 103 2.34 2.72 -11.51
N TYR A 104 1.47 2.82 -10.51
CA TYR A 104 0.46 1.78 -10.28
C TYR A 104 -0.66 1.79 -11.33
N LEU A 105 -1.33 2.93 -11.56
CA LEU A 105 -2.41 3.05 -12.55
C LEU A 105 -1.99 2.60 -13.97
N PRO A 106 -0.89 3.08 -14.57
CA PRO A 106 -0.52 2.64 -15.91
C PRO A 106 -0.16 1.15 -15.97
N THR A 107 0.32 0.55 -14.88
CA THR A 107 0.60 -0.91 -14.87
C THR A 107 -0.69 -1.76 -14.90
N PHE A 108 -1.84 -1.19 -14.53
CA PHE A 108 -3.14 -1.89 -14.56
C PHE A 108 -4.00 -1.55 -15.78
N TYR A 109 -3.72 -0.45 -16.49
CA TYR A 109 -4.50 0.05 -17.63
C TYR A 109 -3.76 0.01 -18.97
N VAL A 110 -2.53 -0.53 -19.00
CA VAL A 110 -1.78 -0.88 -20.21
C VAL A 110 -1.83 -2.39 -20.39
#